data_AF-A0A7V9ATN0-F1
#
_entry.id   AF-A0A7V9ATN0-F1
#
_cell.length_a   1.000
_cell.length_b   1.000
_cell.length_c   1.000
_cell.angle_alpha   90.00
_cell.angle_beta   90.00
_cell.angle_gamma   90.00
#
_symmetry.space_group_name_H-M   'P 1'
#
loop_
_entity.id
_entity.type
_entity.pdbx_description
1 polymer ?
#
loop_
_entity_poly.entity_id
_entity_poly.type
_entity_poly.pdbx_seq_one_letter_code
_entity_poly.pdbx_strand_id
1 'polypeptide(L)'
;MRHVLWRDPAMIETLDMSAGPGGTGAAPVAPFRFLEEHDGGSQPCVSVEDGRGRRWRVKWGEEVRSENFAVRLAWACGYFAETTYFVGEGTIDGAKDLTRARTCIDDQCRFVEARFELDDPAVKKLFEEHGWAWND
;
A
#
# COMPACT_ATOMS: atom_id res chain seq x y z
N MET A 1 24.28 -14.27 -5.47
CA MET A 1 22.91 -13.74 -5.66
C MET A 1 22.97 -12.75 -6.82
N ARG A 2 22.01 -12.77 -7.76
CA ARG A 2 21.95 -11.77 -8.85
C ARG A 2 20.72 -10.91 -8.61
N HIS A 3 20.93 -9.63 -8.34
CA HIS A 3 19.85 -8.66 -8.21
C HIS A 3 19.29 -8.35 -9.60
N VAL A 4 17.96 -8.32 -9.72
CA VAL A 4 17.24 -8.05 -10.97
C VAL A 4 16.33 -6.88 -10.71
N LEU A 5 16.46 -5.82 -11.50
CA LEU A 5 15.65 -4.60 -11.37
C LEU A 5 14.44 -4.58 -12.33
N TRP A 6 14.49 -5.40 -13.39
CA TRP A 6 13.53 -5.38 -14.47
C TRP A 6 13.39 -6.78 -15.09
N ARG A 7 12.19 -7.11 -15.57
CA ARG A 7 11.89 -8.31 -16.35
C ARG A 7 11.05 -7.94 -17.57
N ASP A 8 11.23 -8.68 -18.65
CA ASP A 8 10.36 -8.54 -19.83
C ASP A 8 8.90 -8.81 -19.43
N PRO A 9 7.99 -7.81 -19.56
CA PRO A 9 6.59 -7.97 -19.17
C PRO A 9 5.81 -8.85 -20.16
N ALA A 10 6.40 -9.25 -21.28
CA ALA A 10 5.76 -10.01 -22.35
C ALA A 10 4.50 -9.29 -22.90
N MET A 11 3.34 -9.95 -22.90
CA MET A 11 2.09 -9.43 -23.47
C MET A 11 1.37 -8.50 -22.48
N ILE A 12 1.75 -7.21 -22.51
CA ILE A 12 1.22 -6.17 -21.63
C ILE A 12 -0.31 -6.04 -21.74
N GLU A 13 -0.88 -6.29 -22.93
CA GLU A 13 -2.31 -6.23 -23.18
C GLU A 13 -3.13 -7.28 -22.41
N THR A 14 -2.48 -8.29 -21.86
CA THR A 14 -3.11 -9.34 -21.04
C THR A 14 -3.13 -9.03 -19.55
N LEU A 15 -2.46 -7.94 -19.14
CA LEU A 15 -2.37 -7.57 -17.72
C LEU A 15 -3.69 -7.00 -17.21
N ASP A 16 -4.10 -7.44 -16.02
CA ASP A 16 -5.21 -6.84 -15.30
C ASP A 16 -4.76 -5.52 -14.64
N MET A 17 -4.88 -4.43 -15.39
CA MET A 17 -4.57 -3.08 -14.90
C MET A 17 -5.55 -2.60 -13.82
N SER A 18 -6.67 -3.30 -13.58
CA SER A 18 -7.61 -2.93 -12.50
C SER A 18 -7.16 -3.45 -11.14
N ALA A 19 -6.45 -4.58 -11.12
CA ALA A 19 -5.99 -5.24 -9.90
C ALA A 19 -4.47 -5.18 -9.68
N GLY A 20 -3.70 -4.85 -10.71
CA GLY A 20 -2.25 -4.61 -10.61
C GLY A 20 -1.45 -5.86 -10.22
N PRO A 21 -0.24 -5.70 -9.66
CA PRO A 21 0.70 -6.80 -9.43
C PRO A 21 0.19 -7.89 -8.46
N GLY A 22 -0.73 -7.55 -7.55
CA GLY A 22 -1.33 -8.52 -6.63
C GLY A 22 -2.51 -9.31 -7.22
N GLY A 23 -3.08 -8.86 -8.35
CA GLY A 23 -4.28 -9.45 -8.93
C GLY A 23 -5.53 -9.33 -8.04
N THR A 24 -6.69 -9.78 -8.51
CA THR A 24 -7.96 -9.62 -7.76
C THR A 24 -7.99 -10.47 -6.49
N GLY A 25 -7.37 -11.65 -6.51
CA GLY A 25 -7.39 -12.61 -5.39
C GLY A 25 -6.65 -12.13 -4.13
N ALA A 26 -5.70 -11.20 -4.28
CA ALA A 26 -4.89 -10.69 -3.17
C ALA A 26 -5.40 -9.35 -2.60
N ALA A 27 -6.56 -8.83 -3.03
CA ALA A 27 -7.16 -7.63 -2.42
C ALA A 27 -7.32 -7.78 -0.89
N PRO A 28 -7.18 -6.69 -0.11
CA PRO A 28 -7.39 -6.69 1.34
C PRO A 28 -8.83 -7.11 1.67
N VAL A 29 -9.02 -7.87 2.76
CA VAL A 29 -10.34 -8.40 3.15
C VAL A 29 -10.65 -8.03 4.59
N ALA A 30 -11.81 -7.42 4.83
CA ALA A 30 -12.28 -7.11 6.19
C ALA A 30 -12.51 -8.39 7.02
N PRO A 31 -12.48 -8.32 8.37
CA PRO A 31 -12.27 -7.13 9.19
C PRO A 31 -10.83 -6.60 9.10
N PHE A 32 -10.64 -5.30 9.28
CA PHE A 32 -9.32 -4.68 9.42
C PHE A 32 -9.09 -4.33 10.87
N ARG A 33 -8.00 -4.81 11.45
CA ARG A 33 -7.61 -4.54 12.84
C ARG A 33 -6.48 -3.54 12.86
N PHE A 34 -6.63 -2.46 13.63
CA PHE A 34 -5.58 -1.49 13.84
C PHE A 34 -4.35 -2.12 14.49
N LEU A 35 -3.16 -1.80 13.98
CA LEU A 35 -1.88 -2.23 14.56
C LEU A 35 -1.11 -1.04 15.13
N GLU A 36 -0.89 0.00 14.32
CA GLU A 36 -0.16 1.19 14.73
C GLU A 36 -0.48 2.39 13.83
N GLU A 37 -0.25 3.59 14.35
CA GLU A 37 -0.20 4.83 13.56
C GLU A 37 1.27 5.17 13.26
N HIS A 38 1.55 5.67 12.05
CA HIS A 38 2.88 6.09 11.64
C HIS A 38 3.06 7.60 11.81
N ASP A 39 4.07 7.99 12.60
CA ASP A 39 4.37 9.41 12.84
C ASP A 39 5.21 10.06 11.73
N GLY A 40 5.79 9.26 10.83
CA GLY A 40 6.66 9.73 9.74
C GLY A 40 5.97 9.96 8.40
N GLY A 41 6.70 10.52 7.43
CA GLY A 41 6.20 10.80 6.08
C GLY A 41 5.27 12.02 6.00
N SER A 42 4.84 12.37 4.79
CA SER A 42 4.02 13.57 4.53
C SER A 42 2.52 13.38 4.78
N GLN A 43 2.02 12.15 4.62
CA GLN A 43 0.58 11.84 4.67
C GLN A 43 0.21 10.93 5.85
N PRO A 44 -1.04 11.03 6.37
CA PRO A 44 -1.53 10.12 7.41
C PRO A 44 -1.46 8.65 6.98
N CYS A 45 -1.01 7.80 7.90
CA CYS A 45 -0.70 6.41 7.60
C CYS A 45 -0.87 5.53 8.83
N VAL A 46 -1.48 4.36 8.67
CA VAL A 46 -1.61 3.34 9.72
C VAL A 46 -1.21 1.96 9.20
N SER A 47 -0.76 1.08 10.09
CA SER A 47 -0.67 -0.37 9.80
C SER A 47 -1.97 -1.05 10.25
N VAL A 48 -2.49 -1.96 9.43
CA VAL A 48 -3.61 -2.83 9.80
C VAL A 48 -3.31 -4.29 9.48
N GLU A 49 -3.97 -5.19 10.20
CA GLU A 49 -4.08 -6.61 9.83
C GLU A 49 -5.45 -6.87 9.21
N ASP A 50 -5.50 -7.57 8.07
CA ASP A 50 -6.75 -7.97 7.43
C ASP A 50 -7.31 -9.29 7.96
N GLY A 51 -8.52 -9.67 7.54
CA GLY A 51 -9.20 -10.90 7.94
C GLY A 51 -8.49 -12.19 7.52
N ARG A 52 -7.44 -12.10 6.69
CA ARG A 52 -6.56 -13.21 6.29
C ARG A 52 -5.20 -13.17 7.00
N GLY A 53 -5.01 -12.28 7.98
CA GLY A 53 -3.78 -12.13 8.74
C GLY A 53 -2.65 -11.42 7.98
N ARG A 54 -2.95 -10.74 6.86
CA ARG A 54 -1.95 -9.97 6.10
C ARG A 54 -1.87 -8.56 6.64
N ARG A 55 -0.66 -8.01 6.65
CA ARG A 55 -0.41 -6.63 7.08
C ARG A 55 -0.46 -5.68 5.91
N TRP A 56 -1.03 -4.51 6.15
CA TRP A 56 -1.21 -3.47 5.15
C TRP A 56 -0.81 -2.13 5.71
N ARG A 57 -0.09 -1.35 4.91
CA ARG A 57 0.12 0.07 5.15
C ARG A 57 -0.99 0.86 4.46
N VAL A 58 -1.89 1.41 5.26
CA VAL A 58 -3.06 2.17 4.80
C VAL A 58 -2.72 3.65 4.84
N LYS A 59 -2.82 4.33 3.70
CA LYS A 59 -2.54 5.76 3.54
C LYS A 59 -3.75 6.51 2.99
N TRP A 60 -3.82 7.79 3.35
CA TRP A 60 -4.78 8.78 2.86
C TRP A 60 -4.07 9.97 2.25
N GLY A 61 -4.82 10.84 1.56
CA GLY A 61 -4.30 12.06 0.93
C GLY A 61 -4.54 12.08 -0.57
N GLU A 62 -4.14 13.17 -1.22
CA GLU A 62 -4.40 13.42 -2.66
C GLU A 62 -3.77 12.36 -3.58
N GLU A 63 -2.71 11.70 -3.11
CA GLU A 63 -1.91 10.77 -3.90
C GLU A 63 -2.49 9.35 -3.96
N VAL A 64 -3.48 8.99 -3.13
CA VAL A 64 -3.95 7.58 -3.04
C VAL A 64 -4.46 7.03 -4.36
N ARG A 65 -5.06 7.89 -5.20
CA ARG A 65 -5.58 7.51 -6.52
C ARG A 65 -4.47 7.42 -7.56
N SER A 66 -3.62 8.45 -7.62
CA SER A 66 -2.52 8.51 -8.60
C SER A 66 -1.46 7.46 -8.33
N GLU A 67 -1.16 7.17 -7.07
CA GLU A 67 -0.17 6.15 -6.66
C GLU A 67 -0.60 4.74 -7.09
N ASN A 68 -1.87 4.36 -6.88
CA ASN A 68 -2.40 3.07 -7.35
C ASN A 68 -2.19 2.92 -8.87
N PHE A 69 -2.48 3.96 -9.64
CA PHE A 69 -2.26 3.96 -11.09
C PHE A 69 -0.77 3.88 -11.46
N ALA A 70 0.07 4.70 -10.83
CA ALA A 70 1.51 4.77 -11.11
C ALA A 70 2.21 3.44 -10.84
N VAL A 71 1.87 2.77 -9.74
CA VAL A 71 2.39 1.42 -9.40
C VAL A 71 2.06 0.40 -10.49
N ARG A 72 0.82 0.42 -11.00
CA ARG A 72 0.38 -0.48 -12.07
C ARG A 72 1.09 -0.20 -13.38
N LEU A 73 1.35 1.07 -13.68
CA LEU A 73 2.11 1.47 -14.86
C LEU A 73 3.56 0.98 -14.77
N ALA A 74 4.23 1.18 -13.63
CA ALA A 74 5.59 0.69 -13.42
C ALA A 74 5.67 -0.84 -13.56
N TRP A 75 4.71 -1.55 -12.97
CA TRP A 75 4.57 -3.00 -13.10
C TRP A 75 4.37 -3.45 -14.55
N ALA A 76 3.48 -2.80 -15.30
CA ALA A 76 3.23 -3.10 -16.70
C ALA A 76 4.47 -2.88 -17.58
N CYS A 77 5.34 -1.94 -17.19
CA CYS A 77 6.63 -1.71 -17.84
C CYS A 77 7.72 -2.74 -17.47
N GLY A 78 7.42 -3.75 -16.64
CA GLY A 78 8.35 -4.83 -16.29
C GLY A 78 9.15 -4.60 -15.00
N TYR A 79 8.86 -3.54 -14.25
CA TYR A 79 9.48 -3.31 -12.94
C TYR A 79 8.77 -4.11 -11.84
N PHE A 80 9.54 -4.47 -10.81
CA PHE A 80 8.93 -4.90 -9.55
C PHE A 80 8.30 -3.69 -8.88
N ALA A 81 7.00 -3.77 -8.61
CA ALA A 81 6.25 -2.70 -7.96
C ALA A 81 5.40 -3.29 -6.84
N GLU A 82 5.09 -2.46 -5.85
CA GLU A 82 4.39 -2.89 -4.65
C GLU A 82 2.96 -3.36 -4.96
N THR A 83 2.46 -4.29 -4.15
CA THR A 83 1.03 -4.67 -4.22
C THR A 83 0.19 -3.61 -3.54
N THR A 84 -0.56 -2.84 -4.33
CA THR A 84 -1.44 -1.76 -3.84
C THR A 84 -2.88 -1.93 -4.30
N TYR A 85 -3.81 -1.59 -3.41
CA TYR A 85 -5.25 -1.52 -3.69
C TYR A 85 -5.83 -0.20 -3.21
N PHE A 86 -6.75 0.34 -4.01
CA PHE A 86 -7.65 1.40 -3.58
C PHE A 86 -8.88 0.77 -2.92
N VAL A 87 -9.21 1.20 -1.71
CA VAL A 87 -10.41 0.78 -0.97
C VAL A 87 -11.26 2.01 -0.73
N GLY A 88 -12.45 2.04 -1.33
CA GLY A 88 -13.32 3.22 -1.34
C GLY A 88 -13.86 3.60 0.03
N GLU A 89 -14.12 2.64 0.89
CA GLU A 89 -14.57 2.85 2.27
C GLU A 89 -14.37 1.57 3.10
N GLY A 90 -14.40 1.70 4.41
CA GLY A 90 -14.36 0.56 5.32
C GLY A 90 -14.28 0.98 6.78
N THR A 91 -14.01 0.01 7.65
CA THR A 91 -13.84 0.20 9.09
C THR A 91 -12.55 -0.45 9.55
N ILE A 92 -11.80 0.23 10.41
CA ILE A 92 -10.57 -0.28 11.04
C ILE A 92 -10.82 -0.42 12.54
N ASP A 93 -11.12 -1.65 12.96
CA ASP A 93 -11.42 -1.98 14.34
C ASP A 93 -10.26 -1.59 15.27
N GLY A 94 -10.57 -0.81 16.31
CA GLY A 94 -9.60 -0.40 17.32
C GLY A 94 -8.75 0.82 16.95
N ALA A 95 -8.99 1.47 15.80
CA ALA A 95 -8.32 2.71 15.41
C ALA A 95 -8.85 3.90 16.23
N LYS A 96 -8.44 3.97 17.50
CA LYS A 96 -8.79 5.02 18.47
C LYS A 96 -7.55 5.82 18.85
N ASP A 97 -7.78 6.98 19.48
CA ASP A 97 -6.73 7.85 20.01
C ASP A 97 -5.68 8.27 18.96
N LEU A 98 -6.12 8.36 17.70
CA LEU A 98 -5.30 8.73 16.56
C LEU A 98 -4.90 10.21 16.63
N THR A 99 -3.72 10.49 16.09
CA THR A 99 -3.20 11.84 15.95
C THR A 99 -3.38 12.35 14.52
N ARG A 100 -2.48 11.95 13.61
CA ARG A 100 -2.42 12.39 12.21
C ARG A 100 -3.56 11.80 11.38
N ALA A 101 -3.94 10.54 11.63
CA ALA A 101 -4.99 9.82 10.92
C ALA A 101 -6.40 10.14 11.41
N ARG A 102 -6.56 10.97 12.45
CA ARG A 102 -7.88 11.35 13.01
C ARG A 102 -8.77 12.07 12.01
N THR A 103 -8.20 12.77 11.04
CA THR A 103 -8.98 13.43 9.97
C THR A 103 -9.43 12.46 8.88
N CYS A 104 -8.89 11.24 8.86
CA CYS A 104 -9.13 10.22 7.84
C CYS A 104 -9.97 9.04 8.36
N ILE A 105 -9.96 8.83 9.68
CA ILE A 105 -10.72 7.79 10.37
C ILE A 105 -11.61 8.47 11.41
N ASP A 106 -12.92 8.32 11.27
CA ASP A 106 -13.89 8.97 12.15
C ASP A 106 -14.02 8.29 13.52
N ASP A 107 -14.82 8.88 14.42
CA ASP A 107 -15.02 8.38 15.79
C ASP A 107 -15.70 6.99 15.85
N GLN A 108 -16.27 6.52 14.73
CA GLN A 108 -16.79 5.16 14.57
C GLN A 108 -15.81 4.24 13.83
N CYS A 109 -14.55 4.66 13.74
CA CYS A 109 -13.45 3.96 13.10
C CYS A 109 -13.65 3.71 11.60
N ARG A 110 -14.49 4.51 10.92
CA ARG A 110 -14.70 4.39 9.48
C ARG A 110 -13.73 5.28 8.72
N PHE A 111 -13.33 4.82 7.55
CA PHE A 111 -12.53 5.60 6.61
C PHE A 111 -13.20 5.65 5.24
N VAL A 112 -12.80 6.63 4.43
CA VAL A 112 -13.10 6.71 3.01
C VAL A 112 -11.80 6.86 2.22
N GLU A 113 -11.80 6.34 1.00
CA GLU A 113 -10.76 6.50 -0.03
C GLU A 113 -9.32 6.28 0.47
N ALA A 114 -8.99 5.04 0.76
CA ALA A 114 -7.67 4.68 1.29
C ALA A 114 -6.88 3.81 0.30
N ARG A 115 -5.55 3.94 0.34
CA ARG A 115 -4.63 3.06 -0.39
C ARG A 115 -4.01 2.06 0.58
N PHE A 116 -4.23 0.78 0.31
CA PHE A 116 -3.68 -0.36 1.03
C PHE A 116 -2.48 -0.90 0.25
N GLU A 117 -1.27 -0.76 0.80
CA GLU A 117 -0.06 -1.42 0.29
C GLU A 117 0.27 -2.63 1.16
N LEU A 118 0.54 -3.77 0.54
CA LEU A 118 0.91 -4.98 1.26
C LEU A 118 2.26 -4.77 1.96
N ASP A 119 2.30 -4.99 3.27
CA ASP A 119 3.54 -5.06 4.01
C ASP A 119 4.05 -6.51 4.00
N ASP A 120 4.64 -6.91 2.87
CA ASP A 120 5.09 -8.29 2.65
C ASP A 120 6.39 -8.55 3.45
N PRO A 121 6.37 -9.45 4.45
CA PRO A 121 7.55 -9.78 5.24
C PRO A 121 8.67 -10.45 4.43
N ALA A 122 8.37 -10.97 3.23
CA ALA A 122 9.39 -11.51 2.33
C ALA A 122 10.20 -10.41 1.62
N VAL A 123 9.73 -9.15 1.64
CA VAL A 123 10.42 -8.01 1.04
C VAL A 123 11.31 -7.33 2.09
N LYS A 124 12.63 -7.49 1.96
CA LYS A 124 13.59 -6.73 2.79
C LYS A 124 13.61 -5.27 2.34
N LYS A 125 13.07 -4.37 3.16
CA LYS A 125 13.11 -2.91 2.94
C LYS A 125 14.47 -2.37 3.43
N LEU A 126 15.17 -1.60 2.60
CA LEU A 126 16.53 -1.09 2.86
C LEU A 126 16.55 0.43 3.16
N PHE A 127 15.53 0.95 3.85
CA PHE A 127 15.36 2.39 4.08
C PHE A 127 16.55 3.05 4.80
N GLU A 128 17.26 2.32 5.66
CA GLU A 128 18.35 2.85 6.48
C GLU A 128 19.74 2.65 5.87
N GLU A 129 19.90 1.74 4.91
CA GLU A 129 21.22 1.35 4.39
C GLU A 129 21.62 2.17 3.16
N HIS A 130 20.66 2.61 2.33
CA HIS A 130 20.95 3.37 1.11
C HIS A 130 19.83 4.36 0.79
N GLY A 131 19.97 5.60 1.24
CA GLY A 131 19.16 6.70 0.72
C GLY A 131 19.43 6.88 -0.78
N TRP A 132 18.39 7.06 -1.58
CA TRP A 132 18.49 7.37 -3.03
C TRP A 132 18.99 8.80 -3.29
N ALA A 133 19.67 9.39 -2.32
CA ALA A 133 20.27 10.69 -2.46
C ALA A 133 21.52 10.55 -3.35
N TRP A 134 21.47 11.21 -4.49
CA TRP A 134 22.68 11.58 -5.21
C TRP A 134 23.33 12.68 -4.38
N ASN A 135 24.27 12.29 -3.52
CA ASN A 135 25.16 13.24 -2.86
C ASN A 135 26.30 13.51 -3.83
N ASP A 136 26.29 14.71 -4.41
CA ASP A 136 27.38 15.23 -5.25
C ASP A 136 28.67 15.41 -4.44
#